data_AF-A0A968YZJ1-F1
#
_entry.id   AF-A0A968YZJ1-F1
#
_cell.length_a   1.000
_cell.length_b   1.000
_cell.length_c   1.000
_cell.angle_alpha   90.00
_cell.angle_beta   90.00
_cell.angle_gamma   90.00
#
_symmetry.space_group_name_H-M   'P 1'
#
loop_
_entity.id
_entity.type
_entity.pdbx_description
1 polymer ?
#
loop_
_entity_poly.entity_id
_entity_poly.type
_entity_poly.pdbx_seq_one_letter_code
_entity_poly.pdbx_strand_id
1 'polypeptide(L)'
;VCPQPDLGLMLAPPHLMAVCMRCYGTLMGLVFMRWLIGRSEGREAYWLHQYGIPGFLVTILFCLVYPAELWAQKLGWWEYNNFVVTLFGLVSGLGLGAYIMPLLHKTVRQTKRN
;
A
#
# COMPACT_ATOMS: atom_id res chain seq x y z
N VAL A 1 -10.74 -7.80 0.73
CA VAL A 1 -10.72 -9.16 0.15
C VAL A 1 -9.90 -9.11 -1.14
N CYS A 2 -8.99 -10.06 -1.37
CA CYS A 2 -8.21 -10.12 -2.60
C CYS A 2 -9.15 -10.32 -3.80
N PRO A 3 -9.12 -9.49 -4.85
CA PRO A 3 -10.02 -9.65 -5.99
C PRO A 3 -9.64 -10.81 -6.93
N GLN A 4 -8.45 -11.38 -6.78
CA GLN A 4 -7.92 -12.48 -7.61
C GLN A 4 -7.19 -13.52 -6.74
N PRO A 5 -7.91 -14.26 -5.87
CA PRO A 5 -7.30 -15.24 -4.98
C PRO A 5 -6.67 -16.43 -5.72
N ASP A 6 -7.22 -16.80 -6.88
CA ASP A 6 -6.72 -17.93 -7.69
C ASP A 6 -5.34 -17.66 -8.34
N LEU A 7 -4.93 -16.38 -8.41
CA LEU A 7 -3.60 -15.95 -8.87
C LEU A 7 -2.59 -15.83 -7.71
N GLY A 8 -2.92 -16.40 -6.54
CA GLY A 8 -2.00 -16.52 -5.41
C GLY A 8 -0.77 -17.36 -5.77
N LEU A 9 0.37 -17.07 -5.13
CA LEU A 9 1.55 -17.91 -5.30
C LEU A 9 1.30 -19.29 -4.72
N MET A 10 1.80 -20.33 -5.36
CA MET A 10 1.72 -21.69 -4.83
C MET A 10 2.79 -21.87 -3.75
N LEU A 11 2.37 -22.18 -2.52
CA LEU A 11 3.29 -22.42 -1.40
C LEU A 11 3.77 -23.87 -1.41
N ALA A 12 2.81 -24.79 -1.46
CA ALA A 12 3.03 -26.23 -1.57
C ALA A 12 1.76 -26.83 -2.17
N PRO A 13 1.81 -27.79 -3.11
CA PRO A 13 0.58 -28.38 -3.63
C PRO A 13 -0.24 -29.04 -2.50
N PRO A 14 -1.57 -28.82 -2.41
CA PRO A 14 -2.48 -28.00 -3.25
C PRO A 14 -2.74 -26.57 -2.70
N HIS A 15 -1.92 -26.10 -1.76
CA HIS A 15 -2.10 -24.84 -1.03
C HIS A 15 -1.52 -23.64 -1.77
N LEU A 16 -2.43 -22.72 -2.14
CA LEU A 16 -2.11 -21.38 -2.59
C LEU A 16 -2.03 -20.41 -1.41
N MET A 17 -1.27 -19.34 -1.62
CA MET A 17 -1.20 -18.21 -0.71
C MET A 17 -2.57 -17.53 -0.60
N ALA A 18 -2.98 -17.12 0.61
CA ALA A 18 -4.31 -16.51 0.85
C ALA A 18 -4.52 -15.18 0.12
N VAL A 19 -3.44 -14.53 -0.32
CA VAL A 19 -3.46 -13.24 -1.02
C VAL A 19 -2.52 -13.29 -2.23
N CYS A 20 -2.88 -12.56 -3.29
CA CYS A 20 -2.01 -12.42 -4.45
C CYS A 20 -0.83 -11.48 -4.15
N MET A 21 0.15 -11.51 -5.04
CA MET A 21 1.35 -10.69 -4.96
C MET A 21 1.06 -9.18 -4.94
N ARG A 22 -0.05 -8.75 -5.55
CA ARG A 22 -0.50 -7.35 -5.50
C ARG A 22 -0.83 -6.90 -4.08
N CYS A 23 -1.64 -7.69 -3.37
CA CYS A 23 -1.97 -7.40 -1.96
C CYS A 23 -0.75 -7.53 -1.05
N TYR A 24 0.14 -8.47 -1.34
CA TYR A 24 1.42 -8.61 -0.63
C TYR A 24 2.27 -7.35 -0.77
N GLY A 25 2.40 -6.81 -1.98
CA GLY A 25 3.09 -5.53 -2.24
C GLY A 25 2.51 -4.38 -1.40
N THR A 26 1.19 -4.22 -1.37
CA THR A 26 0.53 -3.19 -0.56
C THR A 26 0.81 -3.34 0.92
N LEU A 27 0.76 -4.56 1.45
CA LEU A 27 1.12 -4.84 2.85
C LEU A 27 2.59 -4.49 3.12
N MET A 28 3.51 -4.84 2.21
CA MET A 28 4.93 -4.50 2.33
C MET A 28 5.14 -2.98 2.38
N GLY A 29 4.48 -2.23 1.50
CA GLY A 29 4.53 -0.77 1.51
C GLY A 29 4.01 -0.17 2.82
N LEU A 30 2.88 -0.68 3.34
CA LEU A 30 2.34 -0.23 4.61
C LEU A 30 3.25 -0.56 5.80
N VAL A 31 3.82 -1.77 5.85
CA VAL A 31 4.77 -2.16 6.90
C VAL A 31 6.03 -1.30 6.84
N PHE A 32 6.53 -1.01 5.64
CA PHE A 32 7.66 -0.10 5.46
C PHE A 32 7.36 1.30 6.01
N MET A 33 6.21 1.88 5.65
CA MET A 33 5.81 3.20 6.18
C MET A 33 5.55 3.16 7.70
N ARG A 34 5.05 2.04 8.24
CA ARG A 34 4.91 1.83 9.69
C ARG A 34 6.28 1.80 10.39
N TRP A 35 7.27 1.16 9.80
CA TRP A 35 8.62 1.20 10.34
C TRP A 35 9.20 2.63 10.28
N LEU A 36 8.97 3.32 9.16
CA LEU A 36 9.46 4.67 8.90
C LEU A 36 8.86 5.72 9.86
N ILE A 37 7.57 5.61 10.21
CA ILE A 37 6.93 6.50 11.21
C ILE A 37 7.51 6.28 12.61
N GLY A 38 7.91 5.04 12.94
CA GLY A 38 8.59 4.74 14.20
C GLY A 38 9.94 5.45 14.34
N ARG A 39 10.62 5.72 13.22
CA ARG A 39 11.91 6.42 13.19
C ARG A 39 11.77 7.94 13.12
N SER A 40 10.85 8.43 12.30
CA SER A 40 10.75 9.87 11.96
C SER A 40 9.61 10.63 12.64
N GLU A 41 8.70 9.91 13.31
CA GLU A 41 7.52 10.46 13.98
C GLU A 41 6.60 11.31 13.10
N GLY A 42 6.67 11.17 11.78
CA GLY A 42 5.79 11.89 10.86
C GLY A 42 6.24 13.30 10.51
N ARG A 43 7.51 13.65 10.78
CA ARG A 43 8.06 15.02 10.65
C ARG A 43 8.79 15.31 9.34
N GLU A 44 9.26 14.28 8.65
CA GLU A 44 10.00 14.40 7.38
C GLU A 44 9.14 14.87 6.19
N ALA A 45 9.80 15.41 5.15
CA ALA A 45 9.13 15.97 3.97
C ALA A 45 8.35 14.95 3.11
N TYR A 46 8.64 13.65 3.20
CA TYR A 46 7.90 12.64 2.43
C TYR A 46 6.54 12.27 3.05
N TRP A 47 6.16 12.85 4.20
CA TRP A 47 4.85 12.61 4.82
C TRP A 47 3.77 13.48 4.17
N LEU A 48 2.94 12.87 3.32
CA LEU A 48 1.94 13.56 2.52
C LEU A 48 0.90 14.32 3.36
N HIS A 49 0.61 13.87 4.58
CA HIS A 49 -0.32 14.55 5.49
C HIS A 49 0.05 16.03 5.73
N GLN A 50 1.33 16.39 5.69
CA GLN A 50 1.79 17.75 5.99
C GLN A 50 1.33 18.78 4.93
N TYR A 51 0.99 18.32 3.73
CA TYR A 51 0.64 19.17 2.60
C TYR A 51 -0.87 19.37 2.43
N GLY A 52 -1.71 18.92 3.37
CA GLY A 52 -3.16 19.11 3.30
C GLY A 52 -3.79 18.53 2.02
N ILE A 53 -4.56 19.35 1.29
CA ILE A 53 -5.29 18.94 0.07
C ILE A 53 -4.33 18.38 -1.01
N PRO A 54 -3.23 19.07 -1.40
CA PRO A 54 -2.25 18.50 -2.31
C PRO A 54 -1.75 17.11 -1.91
N GLY A 55 -1.41 16.93 -0.63
CA GLY A 55 -0.95 15.63 -0.11
C GLY A 55 -2.03 14.55 -0.19
N PHE A 56 -3.28 14.91 0.07
CA PHE A 56 -4.42 14.01 -0.08
C PHE A 56 -4.62 13.58 -1.55
N LEU A 57 -4.51 14.50 -2.50
CA LEU A 57 -4.63 14.19 -3.93
C LEU A 57 -3.52 13.23 -4.40
N VAL A 58 -2.27 13.46 -4.00
CA VAL A 58 -1.15 12.57 -4.32
C VAL A 58 -1.35 11.19 -3.70
N THR A 59 -1.90 11.13 -2.48
CA THR A 59 -2.25 9.86 -1.82
C THR A 59 -3.28 9.09 -2.64
N ILE A 60 -4.35 9.76 -3.08
CA ILE A 60 -5.37 9.16 -3.95
C ILE A 60 -4.72 8.65 -5.24
N LEU A 61 -3.85 9.45 -5.86
CA LEU A 61 -3.16 9.04 -7.08
C LEU A 61 -2.38 7.74 -6.88
N PHE A 62 -1.58 7.64 -5.82
CA PHE A 62 -0.86 6.41 -5.50
C PHE A 62 -1.79 5.24 -5.17
N CYS A 63 -2.89 5.48 -4.45
CA CYS A 63 -3.90 4.46 -4.19
C CYS A 63 -4.57 3.95 -5.47
N LEU A 64 -4.74 4.82 -6.47
CA LEU A 64 -5.35 4.49 -7.76
C LEU A 64 -4.42 3.72 -8.71
N VAL A 65 -3.12 3.66 -8.43
CA VAL A 65 -2.16 2.85 -9.20
C VAL A 65 -2.57 1.36 -9.19
N TYR A 66 -3.03 0.85 -8.04
CA TYR A 66 -3.52 -0.53 -7.90
C TYR A 66 -4.74 -0.83 -8.81
N PRO A 67 -5.87 -0.09 -8.72
CA PRO A 67 -7.04 -0.38 -9.53
C PRO A 67 -6.81 -0.06 -11.01
N ALA A 68 -5.97 0.93 -11.34
CA ALA A 68 -5.60 1.22 -12.72
C ALA A 68 -4.87 0.04 -13.37
N GLU A 69 -3.91 -0.56 -12.67
CA GLU A 69 -3.19 -1.75 -13.14
C GLU A 69 -4.14 -2.95 -13.29
N LEU A 70 -5.01 -3.18 -12.31
CA LEU A 70 -6.01 -4.26 -12.40
C LEU A 70 -6.96 -4.06 -13.58
N TRP A 71 -7.33 -2.82 -13.88
CA TRP A 71 -8.20 -2.50 -15.01
C TRP A 71 -7.46 -2.67 -16.35
N ALA A 72 -6.21 -2.23 -16.44
CA ALA A 72 -5.35 -2.47 -17.60
C ALA A 72 -5.19 -3.97 -17.88
N GLN A 73 -5.02 -4.79 -16.84
CA GLN A 73 -4.97 -6.24 -16.97
C GLN A 73 -6.30 -6.81 -17.49
N LYS A 74 -7.45 -6.32 -17.01
CA LYS A 74 -8.78 -6.75 -17.49
C LYS A 74 -9.05 -6.36 -18.95
N LEU A 75 -8.47 -5.26 -19.42
CA LEU A 75 -8.55 -4.84 -20.81
C LEU A 75 -7.55 -5.56 -21.73
N GLY A 76 -6.70 -6.42 -21.17
CA GLY A 76 -5.67 -7.12 -21.92
C GLY A 76 -4.52 -6.23 -22.39
N TRP A 77 -4.28 -5.09 -21.72
CA TRP A 77 -3.16 -4.20 -22.07
C TRP A 77 -1.79 -4.82 -21.75
N TRP A 78 -1.73 -5.72 -20.77
CA TRP A 78 -0.57 -6.57 -20.51
C TRP A 78 -0.95 -7.86 -19.77
N GLU A 79 -0.04 -8.83 -19.83
CA GLU A 79 -0.13 -10.12 -19.15
C GLU A 79 0.15 -10.01 -17.65
N TYR A 80 -0.35 -11.00 -16.89
CA TYR A 80 -0.11 -11.08 -15.46
C TYR A 80 1.37 -11.38 -15.17
N ASN A 81 2.05 -10.45 -14.50
CA ASN A 81 3.42 -10.64 -14.03
C ASN A 81 3.52 -10.33 -12.53
N ASN A 82 3.94 -11.33 -11.75
CA ASN A 82 4.05 -11.22 -10.30
C ASN A 82 4.92 -10.03 -9.85
N PHE A 83 6.00 -9.72 -10.55
CA PHE A 83 6.89 -8.61 -10.20
C PHE A 83 6.21 -7.25 -10.42
N VAL A 84 5.55 -7.10 -11.57
CA VAL A 84 4.82 -5.87 -11.93
C VAL A 84 3.70 -5.63 -10.92
N VAL A 85 2.82 -6.60 -10.69
CA VAL A 85 1.69 -6.42 -9.77
C VAL A 85 2.13 -6.17 -8.34
N THR A 86 3.26 -6.76 -7.90
CA THR A 86 3.84 -6.48 -6.58
C THR A 86 4.27 -5.02 -6.47
N LEU A 87 4.95 -4.49 -7.49
CA LEU A 87 5.44 -3.12 -7.50
C LEU A 87 4.29 -2.11 -7.45
N PHE A 88 3.25 -2.31 -8.26
CA PHE A 88 2.05 -1.46 -8.25
C PHE A 88 1.32 -1.53 -6.89
N GLY A 89 1.22 -2.73 -6.32
CA GLY A 89 0.72 -2.92 -4.97
C GLY A 89 1.53 -2.15 -3.92
N LEU A 90 2.85 -2.23 -4.01
CA LEU A 90 3.79 -1.56 -3.12
C LEU A 90 3.67 -0.04 -3.19
N VAL A 91 3.61 0.54 -4.39
CA VAL A 91 3.40 1.99 -4.57
C VAL A 91 2.10 2.45 -3.92
N SER A 92 1.02 1.70 -4.13
CA SER A 92 -0.26 1.99 -3.47
C SER A 92 -0.16 1.92 -1.94
N GLY A 93 0.54 0.91 -1.41
CA GLY A 93 0.78 0.77 0.03
C GLY A 93 1.62 1.91 0.62
N LEU A 94 2.66 2.35 -0.11
CA LEU A 94 3.49 3.49 0.28
C LEU A 94 2.69 4.78 0.33
N GLY A 95 1.89 5.08 -0.71
CA GLY A 95 1.05 6.27 -0.75
C GLY A 95 0.06 6.31 0.40
N LEU A 96 -0.67 5.21 0.62
CA LEU A 96 -1.60 5.08 1.72
C LEU A 96 -0.90 5.23 3.08
N GLY A 97 0.25 4.57 3.25
CA GLY A 97 1.04 4.63 4.47
C GLY A 97 1.60 6.04 4.76
N ALA A 98 2.06 6.75 3.74
CA ALA A 98 2.60 8.12 3.85
C ALA A 98 1.54 9.14 4.28
N TYR A 99 0.27 8.86 4.07
CA TYR A 99 -0.81 9.71 4.53
C TYR A 99 -1.39 9.28 5.89
N ILE A 100 -1.70 7.99 6.05
CA ILE A 100 -2.44 7.47 7.20
C ILE A 100 -1.54 7.24 8.42
N MET A 101 -0.29 6.80 8.26
CA MET A 101 0.55 6.44 9.41
C MET A 101 0.76 7.59 10.40
N PRO A 102 1.04 8.84 9.96
CA PRO A 102 1.14 9.98 10.87
C PRO A 102 -0.17 10.27 11.61
N LEU A 103 -1.31 10.15 10.94
CA LEU A 103 -2.63 10.36 11.56
C LEU A 103 -2.87 9.34 12.67
N LEU A 104 -2.62 8.06 12.38
CA LEU A 104 -2.86 6.97 13.32
C LEU A 104 -1.93 7.04 14.55
N HIS A 105 -0.65 7.40 14.36
CA HIS A 105 0.33 7.45 15.44
C HIS A 105 0.33 8.78 16.22
N LYS A 106 -0.21 9.87 15.65
CA LYS A 106 -0.47 11.12 16.39
C LYS A 106 -1.54 10.91 17.47
N THR A 107 -2.58 10.14 17.19
CA THR A 107 -3.64 9.82 18.17
C THR A 107 -3.11 8.99 19.35
N VAL A 108 -2.18 8.05 19.10
CA VAL A 108 -1.57 7.21 20.15
C VAL A 108 -0.73 8.03 21.15
N ARG A 109 -0.14 9.16 20.72
CA ARG A 109 0.68 10.00 21.61
C ARG A 109 -0.14 10.92 22.52
N GLN A 110 -1.43 11.17 22.20
CA GLN A 110 -2.34 11.94 23.07
C GLN A 110 -2.80 11.12 24.28
N THR A 111 -2.94 9.79 24.16
CA THR A 111 -3.37 8.92 25.27
C THR A 111 -2.30 8.75 26.36
N LYS A 112 -1.03 9.01 26.06
CA LYS A 112 0.07 8.96 27.06
C LYS A 112 0.32 10.30 27.77
N ARG A 113 -0.50 11.33 27.50
CA ARG A 113 -0.32 12.69 28.02
C ARG A 113 -1.50 13.18 28.89
N ASN A 114 -2.34 12.26 29.36
CA ASN A 114 -3.36 12.48 30.38
C ASN A 114 -3.08 11.60 31.59
#